data_AF-A0A2V6AL76-F1
#
_entry.id   AF-A0A2V6AL76-F1
#
_cell.length_a   1.000
_cell.length_b   1.000
_cell.length_c   1.000
_cell.angle_alpha   90.00
_cell.angle_beta   90.00
_cell.angle_gamma   90.00
#
_symmetry.space_group_name_H-M   'P 1'
#
loop_
_entity.id
_entity.type
_entity.pdbx_description
1 polymer ?
#
loop_
_entity_poly.entity_id
_entity_poly.type
_entity_poly.pdbx_seq_one_letter_code
_entity_poly.pdbx_strand_id
1 'polypeptide(L)'
;MPDHLHVFVGLDEQQIDLPGWMKSLKNTLSKALRFDGIASPHRQKDFFDHVLRSEESYEEKWHYVRENPVRARLVKRWQEWPFAGEIFDLEYYSD
;
A
#
# COMPACT_ATOMS: atom_id res chain seq x y z
N MET A 1 -8.23 -1.81 0.90
CA MET A 1 -9.60 -2.00 0.36
C MET A 1 -9.87 -3.50 0.27
N PRO A 2 -11.14 -3.95 0.15
CA PRO A 2 -11.45 -5.38 0.11
C PRO A 2 -10.79 -6.14 -1.06
N ASP A 3 -10.55 -5.46 -2.17
CA ASP A 3 -10.05 -6.02 -3.44
C ASP A 3 -8.64 -5.56 -3.81
N HIS A 4 -8.13 -4.47 -3.22
CA HIS A 4 -6.79 -3.95 -3.49
C HIS A 4 -6.13 -3.30 -2.26
N LEU A 5 -4.80 -3.14 -2.35
CA LEU A 5 -3.96 -2.52 -1.33
C LEU A 5 -3.31 -1.24 -1.89
N HIS A 6 -3.39 -0.15 -1.13
CA HIS A 6 -2.55 1.03 -1.32
C HIS A 6 -1.45 1.02 -0.28
N VAL A 7 -0.21 1.25 -0.69
CA VAL A 7 0.96 1.30 0.19
C VAL A 7 1.81 2.51 -0.20
N PHE A 8 2.23 3.29 0.79
CA PHE A 8 3.29 4.27 0.65
C PHE A 8 4.59 3.60 1.08
N VAL A 9 5.64 3.74 0.28
CA VAL A 9 6.92 3.07 0.52
C VAL A 9 8.06 4.05 0.28
N GLY A 10 8.98 4.13 1.24
CA GLY A 10 10.32 4.66 1.03
C GLY A 10 11.26 3.48 0.86
N LEU A 11 12.04 3.46 -0.22
CA LEU A 11 13.03 2.42 -0.48
C LEU A 11 14.42 3.05 -0.46
N ASP A 12 15.37 2.38 0.19
CA ASP A 12 16.78 2.66 -0.01
C ASP A 12 17.19 2.11 -1.38
N GLU A 13 17.33 3.01 -2.36
CA GLU A 13 17.64 2.67 -3.75
C GLU A 13 18.98 1.90 -3.89
N GLN A 14 19.87 1.96 -2.89
CA GLN A 14 21.13 1.22 -2.91
C GLN A 14 20.96 -0.26 -2.57
N GLN A 15 19.82 -0.66 -1.98
CA GLN A 15 19.61 -2.02 -1.47
C GLN A 15 18.54 -2.81 -2.23
N ILE A 16 17.45 -2.17 -2.68
CA ILE A 16 16.37 -2.87 -3.37
C ILE A 16 15.61 -1.94 -4.32
N ASP A 17 15.32 -2.44 -5.52
CA ASP A 17 14.46 -1.75 -6.48
C ASP A 17 12.97 -2.01 -6.19
N LEU A 18 12.10 -1.12 -6.65
CA LEU A 18 10.65 -1.25 -6.45
C LEU A 18 10.08 -2.58 -7.00
N PRO A 19 10.46 -3.07 -8.20
CA PRO A 19 10.00 -4.36 -8.70
C PRO A 19 10.40 -5.54 -7.81
N GLY A 20 11.65 -5.58 -7.34
CA GLY A 20 12.15 -6.60 -6.43
C GLY A 20 11.43 -6.60 -5.09
N TRP A 21 11.21 -5.41 -4.52
CA TRP A 21 10.45 -5.24 -3.29
C TRP A 21 8.99 -5.69 -3.46
N MET A 22 8.31 -5.27 -4.53
CA MET A 22 6.93 -5.68 -4.85
C MET A 22 6.80 -7.19 -5.05
N LYS A 23 7.77 -7.82 -5.72
CA LYS A 23 7.83 -9.28 -5.87
C LYS A 23 7.91 -9.97 -4.52
N SER A 24 8.76 -9.48 -3.62
CA SER A 24 8.90 -10.01 -2.26
C SER A 24 7.58 -9.91 -1.47
N LEU A 25 6.97 -8.72 -1.44
CA LEU A 25 5.69 -8.47 -0.76
C LEU A 25 4.58 -9.40 -1.29
N LYS A 26 4.41 -9.49 -2.62
CA LYS A 26 3.41 -10.35 -3.25
C LYS A 26 3.64 -11.83 -2.91
N ASN A 27 4.88 -12.28 -2.86
CA ASN A 27 5.22 -13.65 -2.50
C ASN A 27 4.89 -13.97 -1.04
N THR A 28 5.26 -13.09 -0.12
CA THR A 28 4.99 -13.26 1.33
C THR A 28 3.49 -13.34 1.59
N LEU A 29 2.71 -12.41 1.05
CA LEU A 29 1.26 -12.41 1.26
C LEU A 29 0.58 -13.59 0.57
N SER A 30 1.04 -14.00 -0.62
CA SER A 30 0.52 -15.20 -1.27
C SER A 30 0.82 -16.49 -0.50
N LYS A 31 1.97 -16.56 0.20
CA LYS A 31 2.27 -17.69 1.08
C LYS A 31 1.33 -17.74 2.27
N ALA A 32 1.05 -16.59 2.90
CA ALA A 32 0.11 -16.49 4.01
C ALA A 32 -1.32 -16.92 3.59
N LEU A 33 -1.82 -16.40 2.47
CA LEU A 33 -3.15 -16.78 1.97
C LEU A 33 -3.26 -18.28 1.67
N ARG A 34 -2.22 -18.89 1.09
CA ARG A 34 -2.19 -20.34 0.87
C ARG A 34 -2.15 -21.14 2.16
N PHE A 35 -1.42 -20.65 3.17
CA PHE A 35 -1.37 -21.26 4.49
C PHE A 35 -2.78 -21.29 5.12
N ASP A 36 -3.56 -20.23 4.90
CA ASP A 36 -4.96 -20.12 5.34
C ASP A 36 -5.94 -20.88 4.42
N GLY A 37 -5.46 -21.68 3.48
CA GLY A 37 -6.29 -22.52 2.60
C GLY A 37 -7.00 -21.75 1.48
N ILE A 38 -6.68 -20.48 1.24
CA ILE A 38 -7.23 -19.71 0.13
C ILE A 38 -6.55 -20.19 -1.16
N ALA A 39 -7.32 -20.47 -2.20
CA ALA A 39 -6.84 -20.98 -3.49
C ALA A 39 -6.39 -19.85 -4.44
N SER A 40 -5.38 -20.13 -5.25
CA SER A 40 -4.84 -19.18 -6.24
C SER A 40 -5.71 -19.12 -7.51
N PRO A 41 -5.61 -18.04 -8.32
CA PRO A 41 -4.79 -16.84 -8.13
C PRO A 41 -5.41 -15.82 -7.15
N HIS A 42 -4.59 -15.25 -6.26
CA HIS A 42 -5.05 -14.26 -5.27
C HIS A 42 -4.88 -12.81 -5.72
N ARG A 43 -4.07 -12.55 -6.75
CA ARG A 43 -3.61 -11.21 -7.12
C ARG A 43 -3.51 -11.02 -8.63
N GLN A 44 -3.70 -9.78 -9.04
CA GLN A 44 -3.31 -9.31 -10.37
C GLN A 44 -1.78 -9.38 -10.56
N LYS A 45 -1.35 -9.74 -11.77
CA LYS A 45 0.07 -9.94 -12.12
C LYS A 45 0.89 -8.67 -11.88
N ASP A 46 0.37 -7.54 -12.34
CA ASP A 46 1.08 -6.25 -12.29
C ASP A 46 0.75 -5.44 -11.05
N PHE A 47 1.44 -4.32 -10.89
CA PHE A 47 1.15 -3.32 -9.88
C PHE A 47 1.19 -1.94 -10.54
N PHE A 48 0.54 -0.97 -9.92
CA PHE A 48 0.61 0.42 -10.31
C PHE A 48 1.46 1.15 -9.29
N ASP A 49 2.42 1.93 -9.76
CA ASP A 49 3.24 2.81 -8.93
C ASP A 49 3.16 4.26 -9.41
N HIS A 50 3.44 5.17 -8.49
CA HIS A 50 3.53 6.59 -8.77
C HIS A 50 4.53 7.22 -7.81
N VAL A 51 5.58 7.81 -8.36
CA VAL A 51 6.62 8.50 -7.59
C VAL A 51 6.09 9.83 -7.06
N LEU A 52 6.15 10.02 -5.75
CA LEU A 52 5.83 11.29 -5.09
C LEU A 52 7.10 12.13 -5.02
N ARG A 53 7.09 13.31 -5.63
CA ARG A 53 8.29 14.17 -5.78
C ARG A 53 8.31 15.39 -4.86
N SER A 54 7.21 15.69 -4.17
CA SER A 54 7.09 16.81 -3.24
C SER A 54 6.22 16.43 -2.05
N GLU A 55 6.45 17.12 -0.93
CA GLU A 55 5.66 17.00 0.30
C GLU A 55 4.17 17.32 0.05
N GLU A 56 3.87 18.38 -0.71
CA GLU A 56 2.49 18.74 -1.10
C GLU A 56 1.81 17.58 -1.85
N SER A 57 2.54 16.90 -2.74
CA SER A 57 2.03 15.72 -3.45
C SER A 57 1.82 14.52 -2.52
N TYR A 58 2.60 14.42 -1.44
CA TYR A 58 2.51 13.36 -0.44
C TYR A 58 1.26 13.53 0.42
N GLU A 59 1.06 14.71 1.03
CA GLU A 59 -0.11 14.98 1.88
C GLU A 59 -1.42 14.81 1.11
N GLU A 60 -1.52 15.36 -0.10
CA GLU A 60 -2.72 15.24 -0.93
C GLU A 60 -3.04 13.77 -1.27
N LYS A 61 -2.02 12.98 -1.62
CA LYS A 61 -2.21 11.54 -1.89
C LYS A 61 -2.58 10.76 -0.65
N TRP A 62 -1.99 11.08 0.50
CA TRP A 62 -2.33 10.47 1.78
C TRP A 62 -3.80 10.74 2.13
N HIS A 63 -4.24 11.99 2.00
CA HIS A 63 -5.64 12.39 2.16
C HIS A 63 -6.56 11.65 1.19
N TYR A 64 -6.18 11.51 -0.07
CA TYR A 64 -6.96 10.74 -1.03
C TYR A 64 -7.11 9.27 -0.62
N VAL A 65 -6.00 8.61 -0.24
CA VAL A 65 -6.00 7.18 0.09
C VAL A 65 -6.80 6.89 1.36
N ARG A 66 -6.66 7.71 2.41
CA ARG A 66 -7.43 7.50 3.65
C ARG A 66 -8.94 7.67 3.44
N GLU A 67 -9.37 8.51 2.50
CA GLU A 67 -10.79 8.72 2.21
C GLU A 67 -11.40 7.62 1.31
N ASN A 68 -10.60 6.74 0.70
CA ASN A 68 -11.11 5.71 -0.21
C ASN A 68 -12.15 4.75 0.44
N PRO A 69 -11.97 4.28 1.69
CA PRO A 69 -13.00 3.49 2.38
C PRO A 69 -14.34 4.23 2.52
N VAL A 70 -14.32 5.54 2.75
CA VAL A 70 -15.53 6.38 2.84
C VAL A 70 -16.19 6.50 1.47
N ARG A 71 -15.41 6.78 0.42
CA ARG A 71 -15.89 6.89 -0.96
C ARG A 71 -16.51 5.58 -1.47
N ALA A 72 -15.97 4.45 -1.04
CA ALA A 72 -16.51 3.11 -1.32
C ALA A 72 -17.68 2.72 -0.39
N ARG A 73 -18.10 3.60 0.52
CA ARG A 73 -19.20 3.39 1.49
C ARG A 73 -18.97 2.22 2.44
N LEU A 74 -17.70 1.89 2.73
CA LEU A 74 -17.34 0.84 3.68
C LEU A 74 -17.41 1.31 5.13
N VAL A 75 -17.21 2.61 5.34
CA VAL A 75 -17.26 3.30 6.64
C VAL A 75 -17.83 4.71 6.47
N LYS A 76 -18.30 5.34 7.56
CA LYS A 76 -18.81 6.72 7.51
C LYS A 76 -17.69 7.74 7.68
N ARG A 77 -16.66 7.40 8.44
CA ARG A 77 -15.47 8.22 8.66
C ARG A 77 -14.24 7.36 8.37
N TRP A 78 -13.20 7.94 7.75
CA TRP A 78 -12.01 7.17 7.36
C TRP A 78 -11.32 6.51 8.57
N GLN A 79 -11.38 7.14 9.74
CA GLN A 79 -10.82 6.61 10.99
C GLN A 79 -11.48 5.30 11.45
N GLU A 80 -12.67 4.97 10.93
CA GLU A 80 -13.38 3.74 11.28
C GLU A 80 -12.90 2.55 10.44
N TRP A 81 -12.02 2.77 9.46
CA TRP A 81 -11.50 1.70 8.62
C TRP A 81 -10.46 0.86 9.38
N PRO A 82 -10.75 -0.41 9.74
CA PRO A 82 -9.90 -1.18 10.63
C PRO A 82 -8.68 -1.79 9.93
N PHE A 83 -8.62 -1.69 8.60
CA PHE A 83 -7.55 -2.26 7.77
C PHE A 83 -6.60 -1.18 7.24
N ALA A 84 -6.47 -0.06 7.95
CA ALA A 84 -5.40 0.91 7.79
C ALA A 84 -4.33 0.67 8.88
N GLY A 85 -3.09 1.00 8.57
CA GLY A 85 -1.98 0.86 9.51
C GLY A 85 -0.68 1.43 8.95
N GLU A 86 0.29 1.56 9.84
CA GLU A 86 1.62 2.10 9.57
C GLU A 86 2.66 1.14 10.15
N ILE A 87 3.75 0.91 9.43
CA ILE A 87 4.87 0.08 9.89
C ILE A 87 6.03 0.97 10.34
N PHE A 88 6.31 2.01 9.56
CA PHE A 88 7.34 3.01 9.83
C PHE A 88 6.78 4.38 9.46
N ASP A 89 7.18 5.38 10.22
CA ASP A 89 6.95 6.77 9.84
C ASP A 89 7.84 7.08 8.62
N LEU A 90 7.21 7.60 7.57
CA LEU A 90 7.90 8.00 6.34
C LEU A 90 8.12 9.50 6.41
N GLU A 91 9.15 9.92 7.14
CA GLU A 91 9.55 11.32 7.18
C GLU A 91 10.09 11.74 5.81
N TYR A 92 9.50 12.79 5.23
CA TYR A 92 10.05 13.44 4.06
C TYR A 92 11.22 14.33 4.50
N TYR A 93 12.45 13.95 4.15
CA TYR A 93 13.60 14.82 4.30
C TYR A 93 13.79 15.61 3.00
N SER A 94 13.53 16.92 3.04
CA SER A 94 14.07 17.82 2.02
C SER A 94 15.56 18.01 2.32
N ASP A 95 16.43 17.60 1.39
CA ASP A 95 17.84 18.01 1.41
C ASP A 95 17.99 19.55 1.37
#